data_AF-A0A2W1AKZ2-F1
#
_entry.id   AF-A0A2W1AKZ2-F1
#
_cell.length_a   1.000
_cell.length_b   1.000
_cell.length_c   1.000
_cell.angle_alpha   90.00
_cell.angle_beta   90.00
_cell.angle_gamma   90.00
#
_symmetry.space_group_name_H-M   'P 1'
#
loop_
_entity.id
_entity.type
_entity.pdbx_description
1 polymer ?
#
loop_
_entity_poly.entity_id
_entity_poly.type
_entity_poly.pdbx_seq_one_letter_code
_entity_poly.pdbx_strand_id
1 'polypeptide(L)'
;MASLIEHERIRTTEAKAKEARPFAESLVTLAKKGTLHHRRQALSKLPRKSIVKKLFDELGPRFETRNGGYTRITKIGFRKGDAAPIVQLEFVE
;
A
#
# COMPACT_ATOMS: atom_id res chain seq x y z
N MET A 1 0.79 -0.05 -7.04
CA MET A 1 -0.14 0.27 -5.93
C MET A 1 -1.30 -0.70 -5.84
N ALA A 2 -2.09 -0.87 -6.90
CA ALA A 2 -3.16 -1.88 -6.97
C ALA A 2 -2.73 -3.25 -6.42
N SER A 3 -1.60 -3.78 -6.90
CA SER A 3 -1.05 -5.07 -6.46
C SER A 3 -0.65 -5.14 -4.99
N LEU A 4 -0.26 -4.02 -4.37
CA LEU A 4 0.08 -4.00 -2.93
C LEU A 4 -1.18 -4.16 -2.07
N ILE A 5 -2.28 -3.49 -2.43
CA ILE A 5 -3.54 -3.60 -1.69
C ILE A 5 -4.18 -4.97 -1.93
N GLU A 6 -4.07 -5.48 -3.16
CA GLU A 6 -4.63 -6.78 -3.54
C GLU A 6 -3.93 -7.93 -2.81
N HIS A 7 -2.59 -7.99 -2.86
CA HIS A 7 -1.81 -9.10 -2.33
C HIS A 7 -1.21 -8.84 -0.95
N GLU A 8 -1.37 -7.65 -0.39
CA GLU A 8 -0.80 -7.15 0.88
C GLU A 8 0.74 -7.11 0.97
N ARG A 9 1.43 -7.77 0.03
CA ARG A 9 2.88 -7.80 -0.13
C ARG A 9 3.25 -7.79 -1.61
N ILE A 10 4.29 -7.04 -1.96
CA ILE A 10 4.89 -7.05 -3.30
C ILE A 10 6.40 -7.05 -3.22
N ARG A 11 7.05 -7.64 -4.22
CA ARG A 11 8.49 -7.53 -4.42
C ARG A 11 8.77 -6.54 -5.53
N THR A 12 9.59 -5.53 -5.24
CA THR A 12 9.91 -4.46 -6.20
C THR A 12 11.31 -3.91 -5.92
N THR A 13 11.78 -2.98 -6.73
CA THR A 13 13.07 -2.31 -6.48
C THR A 13 12.96 -1.36 -5.30
N GLU A 14 14.08 -1.12 -4.60
CA GLU A 14 14.11 -0.23 -3.43
C GLU A 14 13.58 1.16 -3.75
N ALA A 15 13.97 1.71 -4.91
CA ALA A 15 13.51 3.03 -5.36
C ALA A 15 11.98 3.09 -5.51
N LYS A 16 11.40 2.10 -6.21
CA LYS A 16 9.94 2.01 -6.41
C LYS A 16 9.18 1.80 -5.10
N ALA A 17 9.74 1.03 -4.18
CA ALA A 17 9.12 0.83 -2.87
C ALA A 17 9.09 2.12 -2.04
N LYS A 18 10.18 2.89 -2.03
CA LYS A 18 10.26 4.17 -1.33
C LYS A 18 9.26 5.18 -1.86
N GLU A 19 9.08 5.24 -3.18
CA GLU A 19 8.08 6.10 -3.83
C GLU A 19 6.64 5.64 -3.52
N ALA A 20 6.40 4.32 -3.50
CA ALA A 20 5.08 3.75 -3.24
C ALA A 20 4.58 3.98 -1.79
N ARG A 21 5.49 4.08 -0.82
CA ARG A 21 5.15 4.25 0.62
C ARG A 21 4.21 5.42 0.91
N PRO A 22 4.54 6.68 0.61
CA PRO A 22 3.68 7.81 0.95
C PRO A 22 2.29 7.70 0.30
N PHE A 23 2.22 7.12 -0.90
CA PHE A 23 0.94 6.88 -1.56
C PHE A 23 0.12 5.79 -0.85
N ALA A 24 0.76 4.70 -0.44
CA ALA A 24 0.11 3.62 0.33
C ALA A 24 -0.42 4.15 1.67
N GLU A 25 0.41 4.92 2.38
CA GLU A 25 0.06 5.46 3.68
C GLU A 25 -1.09 6.48 3.59
N SER A 26 -1.09 7.32 2.54
CA SER A 26 -2.20 8.23 2.27
C SER A 26 -3.50 7.48 2.01
N LEU A 27 -3.48 6.39 1.24
CA LEU A 27 -4.67 5.59 0.94
C LEU A 27 -5.23 4.91 2.20
N VAL A 28 -4.39 4.34 3.05
CA VAL A 28 -4.83 3.75 4.33
C VAL A 28 -5.43 4.83 5.24
N THR A 29 -4.83 6.03 5.26
CA THR A 29 -5.36 7.16 6.03
C THR A 29 -6.75 7.60 5.54
N LEU A 30 -6.98 7.61 4.22
CA LEU A 30 -8.31 7.84 3.64
C LEU A 30 -9.30 6.74 4.04
N ALA A 31 -8.83 5.48 4.05
CA ALA A 31 -9.63 4.33 4.41
C ALA A 31 -10.13 4.41 5.85
N LYS A 32 -9.25 4.78 6.80
CA LYS A 32 -9.60 4.98 8.21
C LYS A 32 -10.73 5.98 8.43
N LYS A 33 -10.81 7.03 7.62
CA LYS A 33 -11.88 8.04 7.72
C LYS A 33 -13.24 7.53 7.22
N GLY A 34 -13.27 6.53 6.33
CA GLY A 34 -14.47 5.79 5.96
C GLY A 34 -15.56 6.52 5.15
N THR A 35 -15.55 7.85 5.03
CA THR A 35 -16.67 8.59 4.41
C THR A 35 -16.76 8.41 2.89
N LEU A 36 -17.97 8.67 2.32
CA LEU A 36 -18.22 8.64 0.87
C LEU A 36 -17.25 9.51 0.08
N HIS A 37 -16.91 10.69 0.61
CA HIS A 37 -15.95 11.60 -0.02
C HIS A 37 -14.57 10.95 -0.14
N HIS A 38 -14.07 10.32 0.93
CA HIS A 38 -12.78 9.62 0.92
C HIS A 38 -12.80 8.40 -0.02
N ARG A 39 -13.91 7.66 -0.10
CA ARG A 39 -14.06 6.57 -1.09
C ARG A 39 -13.97 7.08 -2.53
N ARG A 40 -14.58 8.23 -2.84
CA ARG A 40 -14.46 8.88 -4.17
C ARG A 40 -13.05 9.35 -4.48
N GLN A 41 -12.35 9.92 -3.50
CA GLN A 41 -10.93 10.29 -3.64
C GLN A 41 -10.04 9.06 -3.88
N ALA A 42 -10.31 7.93 -3.23
CA ALA A 42 -9.56 6.70 -3.48
C ALA A 42 -9.85 6.13 -4.88
N LEU A 43 -11.10 6.24 -5.37
CA LEU A 43 -11.48 5.81 -6.71
C LEU A 43 -10.84 6.62 -7.84
N SER A 44 -10.54 7.91 -7.63
CA SER A 44 -9.81 8.70 -8.64
C SER A 44 -8.34 8.31 -8.73
N LYS A 45 -7.79 7.71 -7.67
CA LYS A 45 -6.38 7.30 -7.55
C LYS A 45 -6.13 5.83 -7.88
N LEU A 46 -7.16 4.99 -7.79
CA LEU A 46 -7.05 3.55 -7.97
C LEU A 46 -7.88 3.09 -9.18
N PRO A 47 -7.34 2.20 -10.04
CA PRO A 47 -7.99 1.82 -11.28
C PRO A 47 -9.20 0.88 -11.11
N ARG A 48 -9.35 0.21 -9.95
CA ARG A 48 -10.35 -0.84 -9.74
C ARG A 48 -11.18 -0.60 -8.47
N LYS A 49 -12.51 -0.74 -8.60
CA LYS A 49 -13.46 -0.63 -7.48
C LYS A 49 -13.28 -1.73 -6.42
N SER A 50 -12.91 -2.94 -6.83
CA SER A 50 -12.67 -4.07 -5.91
C SER A 50 -11.55 -3.78 -4.91
N ILE A 51 -10.49 -3.13 -5.37
CA ILE A 51 -9.33 -2.77 -4.55
C ILE A 51 -9.72 -1.68 -3.53
N VAL A 52 -10.53 -0.71 -3.95
CA VAL A 52 -11.07 0.31 -3.03
C VAL A 52 -11.96 -0.35 -1.99
N LYS A 53 -12.78 -1.33 -2.38
CA LYS A 53 -13.60 -2.09 -1.42
C LYS A 53 -12.72 -2.76 -0.35
N LYS A 54 -11.72 -3.54 -0.75
CA LYS A 54 -10.76 -4.17 0.18
C LYS A 54 -10.05 -3.15 1.07
N LEU A 55 -9.62 -2.02 0.51
CA LEU A 55 -8.96 -0.96 1.25
C LEU A 55 -9.82 -0.42 2.41
N PHE A 56 -11.11 -0.16 2.16
CA PHE A 56 -12.01 0.43 3.16
C PHE A 56 -12.65 -0.60 4.09
N ASP A 57 -12.94 -1.80 3.60
CA ASP A 57 -13.66 -2.81 4.36
C ASP A 57 -12.71 -3.68 5.20
N GLU A 58 -11.46 -3.88 4.77
CA GLU A 58 -10.47 -4.73 5.47
C GLU A 58 -9.32 -3.91 6.07
N LEU A 59 -8.59 -3.14 5.25
CA LEU A 59 -7.37 -2.44 5.70
C LEU A 59 -7.66 -1.23 6.59
N GLY A 60 -8.74 -0.48 6.32
CA GLY A 60 -9.15 0.67 7.13
C GLY A 60 -9.35 0.30 8.61
N PRO A 61 -10.25 -0.64 8.93
CA PRO A 61 -10.45 -1.12 10.30
C PRO A 61 -9.19 -1.75 10.91
N ARG A 62 -8.42 -2.52 10.13
CA ARG A 62 -7.18 -3.16 10.61
C ARG A 62 -6.17 -2.16 11.17
N PHE A 63 -6.09 -0.96 10.59
CA PHE A 63 -5.14 0.08 11.00
C PHE A 63 -5.77 1.22 11.82
N GLU A 64 -6.96 1.02 12.35
CA GLU A 64 -7.70 2.07 13.07
C GLU A 64 -6.91 2.62 14.26
N THR A 65 -6.29 1.74 15.04
CA THR A 65 -5.49 2.10 16.24
C THR A 65 -4.10 2.64 15.92
N ARG A 66 -3.60 2.43 14.70
CA ARG A 66 -2.22 2.78 14.32
C ARG A 66 -2.14 4.17 13.71
N ASN A 67 -1.27 5.03 14.25
CA ASN A 67 -1.05 6.39 13.76
C ASN A 67 0.18 6.46 12.84
N GLY A 68 0.02 5.95 11.62
CA GLY A 68 1.05 6.02 10.57
C GLY A 68 2.00 4.80 10.54
N GLY A 69 2.86 4.78 9.51
CA GLY A 69 3.78 3.67 9.30
C GLY A 69 3.07 2.34 9.07
N TYR A 70 2.11 2.32 8.13
CA TYR A 70 1.30 1.14 7.79
C TYR A 70 2.04 0.15 6.90
N THR A 71 3.17 0.56 6.31
CA THR A 71 3.95 -0.27 5.39
C THR A 71 5.37 -0.51 5.92
N ARG A 72 5.92 -1.66 5.58
CA ARG A 72 7.28 -2.08 5.89
C ARG A 72 8.04 -2.37 4.61
N ILE A 73 9.29 -1.92 4.55
CA ILE A 73 10.24 -2.28 3.50
C ILE A 73 11.29 -3.21 4.10
N THR A 74 11.38 -4.43 3.58
CA THR A 74 12.37 -5.43 3.97
C THR A 74 13.32 -5.68 2.80
N LYS A 75 14.62 -5.54 2.99
CA LYS A 75 15.61 -5.82 1.94
C LYS A 75 15.71 -7.33 1.71
N ILE A 76 15.57 -7.78 0.47
CA ILE A 76 15.66 -9.21 0.13
C ILE A 76 17.03 -9.52 -0.49
N GLY A 77 17.58 -8.63 -1.31
CA GLY A 77 18.84 -8.84 -2.00
C GLY A 77 18.93 -8.04 -3.29
N PHE A 78 19.67 -8.55 -4.27
CA PHE A 78 19.87 -7.90 -5.56
C PHE A 78 19.33 -8.75 -6.69
N ARG A 79 18.76 -8.10 -7.71
CA ARG A 79 18.27 -8.77 -8.91
C ARG A 79 19.44 -9.29 -9.74
N LYS A 80 19.33 -10.55 -10.19
CA LYS A 80 20.29 -11.15 -11.11
C LYS A 80 20.20 -10.47 -12.48
N GLY A 81 21.31 -9.98 -12.98
CA GLY A 81 21.42 -9.29 -14.28
C GLY A 81 21.88 -7.85 -14.14
N ASP A 82 21.12 -7.01 -13.43
CA ASP A 82 21.40 -5.57 -13.29
C ASP A 82 21.81 -5.15 -11.87
N ALA A 83 21.96 -6.11 -10.95
CA ALA A 83 22.30 -5.88 -9.55
C ALA A 83 21.41 -4.83 -8.86
N ALA A 84 20.17 -4.65 -9.32
CA ALA A 84 19.25 -3.68 -8.72
C ALA A 84 18.80 -4.16 -7.33
N PRO A 85 18.79 -3.32 -6.28
CA PRO A 85 18.35 -3.71 -4.96
C PRO A 85 16.85 -4.01 -4.99
N ILE A 86 16.49 -5.24 -4.60
CA ILE A 86 15.13 -5.73 -4.47
C ILE A 86 14.72 -5.74 -3.02
N VAL A 87 13.52 -5.24 -2.78
CA VAL A 87 12.89 -5.17 -1.47
C VAL A 87 11.48 -5.74 -1.52
N GLN A 88 11.02 -6.23 -0.38
CA GLN A 88 9.63 -6.56 -0.14
C GLN A 88 8.97 -5.33 0.49
N LEU A 89 7.88 -4.87 -0.12
CA LEU A 89 6.99 -3.87 0.46
C LEU A 89 5.72 -4.59 0.91
N GLU A 90 5.38 -4.48 2.19
CA GLU A 90 4.23 -5.16 2.79
C GLU A 90 3.49 -4.26 3.78
N PHE A 91 2.20 -4.53 4.00
CA PHE A 91 1.47 -3.93 5.10
C PHE A 91 1.91 -4.55 6.43
N VAL A 92 1.99 -3.72 7.47
CA VAL A 92 2.34 -4.16 8.82
C VAL A 92 1.13 -4.86 9.44
N GLU A 93 1.35 -5.84 10.32
CA GLU A 93 0.29 -6.42 11.13
C GLU A 93 0.10 -5.64 12.44
#